data_AF-A0A0L0HHB1-F1
#
_entry.id   AF-A0A0L0HHB1-F1
#
_cell.length_a   1.000
_cell.length_b   1.000
_cell.length_c   1.000
_cell.angle_alpha   90.00
_cell.angle_beta   90.00
_cell.angle_gamma   90.00
#
_symmetry.space_group_name_H-M   'P 1'
#
loop_
_entity.id
_entity.type
_entity.pdbx_description
1 polymer ?
#
loop_
_entity_poly.entity_id
_entity_poly.type
_entity_poly.pdbx_seq_one_letter_code
_entity_poly.pdbx_strand_id
1 'polypeptide(L)'
;MPDIAAKPNHAKPRGKPGVKSEDRHSVPVDEQPILQKLFQFRHDFSKLRHHTRNNVTLNDLNKKADELALIMFDLRAVRESNPNAERNRIDEVLDTIWTMLFYTWGKISRIDEDLYPVYEQLALILRRCAEMDQSGAFTAEDVNHLKERVLEIERKFMRNGAFVNPDRPPAPLADTLGSELPTGQAIMISTLNKIHRLLGHLDNLTEDIDPQLMAIHDRLATISKHLSHLAAHEDCTLSDITPLEHEVQMIDAGRVDGAFVVPGQPANMVLPGQGALKNLFHKVSEQVYNIMIRFEPIDKELLPIYESLRSLMTDLMTQSESSLVLNDSDVDTYLDRLFDIGLAKDGDVFVPTGQKQEEMEKAHGQSVLQYLMERCQSLIHEILCRSAGTRM
;
A
#
# COMPACT_ATOMS: atom_id res chain seq x y z
N MET A 1 -0.58 -77.24 29.31
CA MET A 1 0.83 -77.29 28.89
C MET A 1 0.97 -76.57 27.56
N PRO A 2 2.01 -75.74 27.35
CA PRO A 2 2.63 -74.81 28.30
C PRO A 2 2.75 -73.38 27.70
N ASP A 3 3.21 -72.46 28.55
CA ASP A 3 4.14 -71.33 28.36
C ASP A 3 4.47 -70.86 26.92
N ILE A 4 4.71 -69.57 26.64
CA ILE A 4 5.78 -68.75 27.24
C ILE A 4 5.46 -67.25 27.12
N ALA A 5 5.76 -66.53 28.20
CA ALA A 5 5.76 -65.08 28.33
C ALA A 5 6.78 -64.35 27.43
N ALA A 6 6.45 -63.14 26.97
CA ALA A 6 7.37 -61.99 26.89
C ALA A 6 6.61 -60.69 26.55
N LYS A 7 6.53 -59.75 27.50
CA LYS A 7 6.47 -58.30 27.24
C LYS A 7 7.91 -57.76 27.37
N PRO A 8 8.18 -56.47 27.08
CA PRO A 8 7.79 -55.61 25.95
C PRO A 8 9.04 -54.95 25.32
N ASN A 9 8.98 -54.42 24.10
CA ASN A 9 9.88 -53.31 23.76
C ASN A 9 9.39 -52.41 22.62
N HIS A 10 9.67 -51.13 22.81
CA HIS A 10 9.38 -50.00 21.96
C HIS A 10 9.89 -50.18 20.51
N ALA A 11 9.04 -49.88 19.52
CA ALA A 11 9.47 -49.31 18.25
C ALA A 11 8.28 -48.70 17.49
N LYS A 12 8.20 -47.37 17.47
CA LYS A 12 7.50 -46.60 16.41
C LYS A 12 8.09 -47.00 15.05
N PRO A 13 7.30 -47.06 13.98
CA PRO A 13 7.85 -46.80 12.67
C PRO A 13 7.21 -45.57 12.02
N ARG A 14 8.08 -44.59 11.79
CA ARG A 14 8.13 -43.74 10.60
C ARG A 14 6.96 -42.79 10.40
N GLY A 15 7.03 -41.69 11.15
CA GLY A 15 6.56 -40.41 10.62
C GLY A 15 7.22 -40.18 9.26
N LYS A 16 6.41 -39.77 8.30
CA LYS A 16 6.87 -39.13 7.06
C LYS A 16 7.89 -38.06 7.45
N PRO A 17 8.99 -37.85 6.68
CA PRO A 17 9.80 -36.67 6.89
C PRO A 17 8.87 -35.48 6.74
N GLY A 18 8.58 -34.81 7.85
CA GLY A 18 7.99 -33.50 7.81
C GLY A 18 8.92 -32.69 6.93
N VAL A 19 8.38 -32.20 5.82
CA VAL A 19 8.91 -30.99 5.22
C VAL A 19 8.91 -30.01 6.37
N LYS A 20 10.10 -29.76 6.94
CA LYS A 20 10.28 -28.64 7.83
C LYS A 20 9.80 -27.45 7.00
N SER A 21 8.70 -26.86 7.42
CA SER A 21 8.42 -25.46 7.13
C SER A 21 9.56 -24.69 7.77
N GLU A 22 10.70 -24.63 7.08
CA GLU A 22 11.81 -23.76 7.45
C GLU A 22 11.29 -22.33 7.33
N ASP A 23 11.03 -21.77 8.51
CA ASP A 23 10.97 -20.36 8.88
C ASP A 23 10.63 -19.39 7.74
N ARG A 24 9.33 -19.24 7.45
CA ARG A 24 8.85 -18.35 6.39
C ARG A 24 9.18 -16.86 6.60
N HIS A 25 9.53 -16.38 7.79
CA HIS A 25 9.54 -14.92 8.04
C HIS A 25 10.63 -14.42 9.01
N SER A 26 11.67 -15.21 9.26
CA SER A 26 12.91 -14.73 9.88
C SER A 26 13.75 -14.06 8.79
N VAL A 27 14.23 -12.84 9.01
CA VAL A 27 15.21 -12.21 8.11
C VAL A 27 16.37 -13.20 7.93
N PRO A 28 16.65 -13.66 6.69
CA PRO A 28 17.72 -14.61 6.44
C PRO A 28 19.01 -14.12 7.10
N VAL A 29 19.81 -15.02 7.68
CA VAL A 29 21.05 -14.64 8.38
C VAL A 29 21.96 -13.80 7.47
N ASP A 30 21.92 -14.08 6.17
CA ASP A 30 22.67 -13.38 5.13
C ASP A 30 22.13 -11.95 4.84
N GLU A 31 20.85 -11.69 5.17
CA GLU A 31 20.17 -10.40 4.99
C GLU A 31 20.17 -9.53 6.27
N GLN A 32 20.40 -10.10 7.46
CA GLN A 32 20.54 -9.34 8.72
C GLN A 32 21.54 -8.18 8.69
N PRO A 33 22.75 -8.29 8.09
CA PRO A 33 23.66 -7.15 8.01
C PRO A 33 23.11 -6.01 7.14
N ILE A 34 22.26 -6.33 6.14
CA ILE A 34 21.62 -5.34 5.28
C ILE A 34 20.53 -4.60 6.05
N LEU A 35 19.74 -5.32 6.85
CA LEU A 35 18.75 -4.70 7.73
C LEU A 35 19.40 -3.69 8.70
N GLN A 36 20.55 -4.03 9.28
CA GLN A 36 21.28 -3.11 10.16
C GLN A 36 21.78 -1.86 9.40
N LYS A 37 22.27 -2.03 8.16
CA LYS A 37 22.63 -0.89 7.28
C LYS A 37 21.42 0.01 7.00
N LEU A 38 20.24 -0.57 6.76
CA LEU A 38 19.01 0.20 6.50
C LEU A 38 18.53 0.98 7.73
N PHE A 39 18.61 0.40 8.94
CA PHE A 39 18.31 1.13 10.16
C PHE A 39 19.28 2.28 10.41
N GLN A 40 20.57 2.07 10.17
CA GLN A 40 21.57 3.12 10.28
C GLN A 40 21.34 4.22 9.24
N PHE A 41 21.08 3.85 7.99
CA PHE A 41 20.73 4.78 6.92
C PHE A 41 19.53 5.66 7.30
N ARG A 42 18.46 5.06 7.82
CA ARG A 42 17.25 5.77 8.23
C ARG A 42 17.53 6.74 9.38
N HIS A 43 18.29 6.33 10.39
CA HIS A 43 18.69 7.21 11.50
C HIS A 43 19.46 8.44 10.99
N ASP A 44 20.42 8.21 10.10
CA ASP A 44 21.23 9.28 9.53
C ASP A 44 20.41 10.17 8.59
N PHE A 45 19.43 9.61 7.87
CA PHE A 45 18.50 10.34 7.03
C PHE A 45 17.51 11.19 7.84
N SER A 46 16.93 10.66 8.91
CA SER A 46 16.08 11.43 9.83
C SER A 46 16.87 12.57 10.47
N LYS A 47 18.11 12.33 10.92
CA LYS A 47 18.99 13.41 11.41
C LYS A 47 19.23 14.48 10.36
N LEU A 48 19.51 14.10 9.12
CA LEU A 48 19.68 15.04 8.02
C LEU A 48 18.41 15.87 7.83
N ARG A 49 17.22 15.26 7.88
CA ARG A 49 15.94 15.97 7.75
C ARG A 49 15.69 16.96 8.90
N HIS A 50 15.91 16.52 10.15
CA HIS A 50 15.65 17.32 11.34
C HIS A 50 16.69 18.43 11.60
N HIS A 51 17.99 18.15 11.43
CA HIS A 51 19.04 19.15 11.66
C HIS A 51 19.08 20.23 10.58
N THR A 52 18.59 19.93 9.38
CA THR A 52 18.73 20.86 8.25
C THR A 52 17.53 21.80 8.10
N ARG A 53 16.48 21.66 8.93
CA ARG A 53 15.33 22.59 9.03
C ARG A 53 14.90 23.18 7.67
N ASN A 54 14.68 22.31 6.68
CA ASN A 54 14.30 22.58 5.27
C ASN A 54 15.41 22.98 4.26
N ASN A 55 16.70 22.94 4.59
CA ASN A 55 17.81 23.22 3.65
C ASN A 55 18.53 21.96 3.11
N VAL A 56 17.88 20.81 3.07
CA VAL A 56 18.46 19.62 2.43
C VAL A 56 18.52 19.87 0.92
N THR A 57 19.70 19.73 0.31
CA THR A 57 19.84 19.99 -1.14
C THR A 57 19.52 18.74 -1.97
N LEU A 58 19.22 18.93 -3.27
CA LEU A 58 19.01 17.82 -4.20
C LEU A 58 20.25 16.91 -4.28
N ASN A 59 21.45 17.49 -4.13
CA ASN A 59 22.70 16.75 -4.12
C ASN A 59 22.85 15.87 -2.87
N ASP A 60 22.44 16.36 -1.70
CA ASP A 60 22.46 15.57 -0.47
C ASP A 60 21.46 14.42 -0.52
N LEU A 61 20.30 14.65 -1.12
CA LEU A 61 19.31 13.61 -1.40
C LEU A 61 19.80 12.58 -2.41
N ASN A 62 20.37 13.02 -3.53
CA ASN A 62 20.89 12.11 -4.55
C ASN A 62 21.99 11.23 -3.96
N LYS A 63 22.89 11.79 -3.15
CA LYS A 63 23.90 10.99 -2.41
C LYS A 63 23.29 9.96 -1.49
N LYS A 64 22.20 10.31 -0.78
CA LYS A 64 21.47 9.37 0.08
C LYS A 64 20.71 8.32 -0.74
N ALA A 65 20.17 8.68 -1.89
CA ALA A 65 19.55 7.73 -2.81
C ALA A 65 20.59 6.78 -3.44
N ASP A 66 21.78 7.26 -3.77
CA ASP A 66 22.91 6.46 -4.24
C ASP A 66 23.39 5.48 -3.15
N GLU A 67 23.49 5.95 -1.91
CA GLU A 67 23.79 5.11 -0.74
C GLU A 67 22.72 4.02 -0.53
N LEU A 68 21.44 4.38 -0.65
CA LEU A 68 20.34 3.41 -0.59
C LEU A 68 20.38 2.42 -1.77
N ALA A 69 20.72 2.90 -2.98
CA ALA A 69 20.87 2.06 -4.17
C ALA A 69 22.01 1.05 -4.03
N LEU A 70 23.10 1.41 -3.36
CA LEU A 70 24.18 0.48 -3.01
C LEU A 70 23.71 -0.58 -2.01
N ILE A 71 22.95 -0.19 -0.98
CA ILE A 71 22.37 -1.15 -0.03
C ILE A 71 21.37 -2.09 -0.74
N MET A 72 20.58 -1.58 -1.69
CA MET A 72 19.70 -2.38 -2.52
C MET A 72 20.45 -3.27 -3.52
N PHE A 73 21.62 -2.85 -4.00
CA PHE A 73 22.49 -3.67 -4.83
C PHE A 73 23.05 -4.85 -4.03
N ASP A 74 23.53 -4.60 -2.82
CA ASP A 74 23.94 -5.66 -1.87
C ASP A 74 22.77 -6.63 -1.61
N LEU A 75 21.55 -6.11 -1.42
CA LEU A 75 20.34 -6.92 -1.22
C LEU A 75 20.00 -7.78 -2.43
N ARG A 76 20.08 -7.21 -3.64
CA ARG A 76 19.87 -7.95 -4.89
C ARG A 76 20.91 -9.04 -5.07
N ALA A 77 22.17 -8.77 -4.75
CA ALA A 77 23.25 -9.76 -4.82
C ALA A 77 23.04 -10.92 -3.83
N VAL A 78 22.52 -10.64 -2.63
CA VAL A 78 22.14 -11.69 -1.67
C VAL A 78 20.93 -12.49 -2.17
N ARG A 79 19.95 -11.82 -2.78
CA ARG A 79 18.70 -12.44 -3.31
C ARG A 79 18.84 -13.08 -4.70
N GLU A 80 19.95 -12.89 -5.42
CA GLU A 80 20.22 -13.53 -6.73
C GLU A 80 20.16 -15.07 -6.64
N SER A 81 20.50 -15.62 -5.48
CA SER A 81 20.43 -17.05 -5.19
C SER A 81 19.01 -17.58 -4.95
N ASN A 82 18.02 -16.71 -4.70
CA ASN A 82 16.66 -17.09 -4.35
C ASN A 82 15.60 -16.11 -4.95
N PRO A 83 15.28 -16.24 -6.25
CA PRO A 83 14.43 -15.29 -6.98
C PRO A 83 12.94 -15.26 -6.55
N ASN A 84 12.51 -16.20 -5.71
CA ASN A 84 11.16 -16.26 -5.13
C ASN A 84 11.15 -15.92 -3.63
N ALA A 85 12.12 -15.12 -3.15
CA ALA A 85 12.13 -14.67 -1.76
C ALA A 85 10.80 -13.96 -1.42
N GLU A 86 10.10 -14.47 -0.40
CA GLU A 86 8.89 -13.85 0.13
C GLU A 86 9.23 -12.49 0.76
N ARG A 87 8.26 -11.56 0.71
CA ARG A 87 8.40 -10.21 1.27
C ARG A 87 8.75 -10.32 2.75
N ASN A 88 9.77 -9.60 3.20
CA ASN A 88 10.23 -9.68 4.58
C ASN A 88 10.44 -8.30 5.20
N ARG A 89 10.92 -8.26 6.44
CA ARG A 89 11.13 -7.02 7.22
C ARG A 89 11.98 -5.97 6.50
N ILE A 90 12.93 -6.38 5.65
CA ILE A 90 13.74 -5.45 4.85
C ILE A 90 12.87 -4.68 3.87
N ASP A 91 11.89 -5.34 3.24
CA ASP A 91 11.00 -4.72 2.26
C ASP A 91 10.07 -3.68 2.93
N GLU A 92 9.58 -3.93 4.15
CA GLU A 92 8.80 -2.95 4.92
C GLU A 92 9.61 -1.71 5.33
N VAL A 93 10.85 -1.94 5.79
CA VAL A 93 11.77 -0.87 6.15
C VAL A 93 12.14 -0.06 4.91
N LEU A 94 12.36 -0.72 3.77
CA LEU A 94 12.60 -0.08 2.48
C LEU A 94 11.41 0.78 2.05
N ASP A 95 10.17 0.29 2.14
CA ASP A 95 8.97 1.06 1.80
C ASP A 95 8.85 2.33 2.65
N THR A 96 9.16 2.23 3.94
CA THR A 96 9.16 3.37 4.87
C THR A 96 10.26 4.38 4.49
N ILE A 97 11.48 3.90 4.21
CA ILE A 97 12.61 4.75 3.78
C ILE A 97 12.28 5.43 2.46
N TRP A 98 11.75 4.70 1.47
CA TRP A 98 11.33 5.24 0.19
C TRP A 98 10.26 6.31 0.35
N THR A 99 9.27 6.07 1.21
CA THR A 99 8.23 7.08 1.52
C THR A 99 8.84 8.36 2.09
N MET A 100 9.76 8.25 3.05
CA MET A 100 10.47 9.40 3.62
C MET A 100 11.34 10.13 2.58
N LEU A 101 12.01 9.38 1.72
CA LEU A 101 12.92 9.92 0.72
C LEU A 101 12.16 10.61 -0.42
N PHE A 102 11.05 10.03 -0.89
CA PHE A 102 10.15 10.67 -1.85
C PHE A 102 9.44 11.89 -1.29
N TYR A 103 9.02 11.86 -0.03
CA TYR A 103 8.48 13.04 0.65
C TYR A 103 9.50 14.18 0.69
N THR A 104 10.75 13.86 1.03
CA THR A 104 11.84 14.85 1.09
C THR A 104 12.21 15.35 -0.31
N TRP A 105 12.20 14.48 -1.34
CA TRP A 105 12.37 14.87 -2.74
C TRP A 105 11.27 15.81 -3.23
N GLY A 106 10.03 15.52 -2.86
CA GLY A 106 8.87 16.37 -3.14
C GLY A 106 9.02 17.79 -2.60
N LYS A 107 9.71 17.96 -1.47
CA LYS A 107 10.02 19.27 -0.90
C LYS A 107 11.15 20.03 -1.60
N ILE A 108 12.11 19.31 -2.18
CA ILE A 108 13.39 19.87 -2.65
C ILE A 108 13.43 20.07 -4.15
N SER A 109 12.75 19.22 -4.90
CA SER A 109 12.76 19.26 -6.35
C SER A 109 12.03 20.50 -6.85
N ARG A 110 12.81 21.56 -7.09
CA ARG A 110 12.41 22.67 -7.95
C ARG A 110 12.22 22.12 -9.35
N ILE A 111 10.99 22.19 -9.83
CA ILE A 111 10.66 21.87 -11.22
C ILE A 111 11.26 22.96 -12.08
N ASP A 112 11.83 22.58 -13.22
CA ASP A 112 12.32 23.53 -14.19
C ASP A 112 11.23 24.56 -14.54
N GLU A 113 11.57 25.86 -14.57
CA GLU A 113 10.62 26.95 -14.79
C GLU A 113 9.84 26.75 -16.10
N ASP A 114 10.48 26.16 -17.12
CA ASP A 114 9.89 25.90 -18.44
C ASP A 114 8.84 24.78 -18.41
N LEU A 115 8.89 23.90 -17.41
CA LEU A 115 7.97 22.77 -17.24
C LEU A 115 6.92 23.00 -16.14
N TYR A 116 7.08 24.06 -15.35
CA TYR A 116 6.15 24.40 -14.28
C TYR A 116 4.68 24.52 -14.75
N PRO A 117 4.37 25.16 -15.90
CA PRO A 117 2.98 25.22 -16.40
C PRO A 117 2.39 23.86 -16.77
N VAL A 118 3.24 22.90 -17.17
CA VAL A 118 2.82 21.53 -17.48
C VAL A 118 2.57 20.76 -16.20
N TYR A 119 3.45 20.93 -15.22
CA TYR A 119 3.27 20.33 -13.91
C TYR A 119 2.01 20.83 -13.21
N GLU A 120 1.72 22.13 -13.26
CA GLU A 120 0.50 22.72 -12.71
C GLU A 120 -0.75 22.08 -13.32
N GLN A 121 -0.75 21.86 -14.65
CA GLN A 121 -1.83 21.15 -15.33
C GLN A 121 -1.97 19.70 -14.86
N LEU A 122 -0.87 18.96 -14.72
CA LEU A 122 -0.89 17.59 -14.19
C LEU A 122 -1.40 17.55 -12.74
N ALA A 123 -0.95 18.46 -11.89
CA ALA A 123 -1.39 18.55 -10.51
C ALA A 123 -2.89 18.87 -10.40
N LEU A 124 -3.39 19.77 -11.26
CA LEU A 124 -4.82 20.09 -11.34
C LEU A 124 -5.64 18.88 -11.80
N ILE A 125 -5.17 18.13 -12.79
CA ILE A 125 -5.84 16.90 -13.25
C ILE A 125 -5.84 15.86 -12.13
N LEU A 126 -4.72 15.66 -11.45
CA LEU A 126 -4.61 14.73 -10.32
C LEU A 126 -5.61 15.08 -9.22
N ARG A 127 -5.68 16.36 -8.85
CA ARG A 127 -6.63 16.86 -7.85
C ARG A 127 -8.08 16.62 -8.27
N ARG A 128 -8.44 16.93 -9.52
CA ARG A 128 -9.79 16.68 -10.05
C ARG A 128 -10.14 15.19 -10.02
N CYS A 129 -9.22 14.31 -10.40
CA CYS A 129 -9.42 12.86 -10.32
C CYS A 129 -9.69 12.43 -8.88
N ALA A 130 -8.92 12.94 -7.92
CA ALA A 130 -9.11 12.63 -6.50
C ALA A 130 -10.44 13.19 -5.96
N GLU A 131 -10.85 14.39 -6.38
CA GLU A 131 -12.14 14.98 -6.00
C GLU A 131 -13.33 14.20 -6.60
N MET A 132 -13.21 13.72 -7.84
CA MET A 132 -14.21 12.84 -8.47
C MET A 132 -14.33 11.52 -7.73
N ASP A 133 -13.21 10.90 -7.39
CA ASP A 133 -13.16 9.66 -6.60
C ASP A 133 -13.80 9.82 -5.22
N GLN A 134 -13.43 10.88 -4.50
CA GLN A 134 -13.98 11.18 -3.16
C GLN A 134 -15.47 11.51 -3.17
N SER A 135 -15.92 12.30 -4.16
CA SER A 135 -17.33 12.68 -4.26
C SER A 135 -18.22 11.54 -4.76
N GLY A 136 -17.66 10.61 -5.54
CA GLY A 136 -18.41 9.57 -6.23
C GLY A 136 -19.39 10.10 -7.28
N ALA A 137 -19.36 11.40 -7.59
CA ALA A 137 -20.29 12.08 -8.47
C ALA A 137 -19.61 12.42 -9.80
N PHE A 138 -19.59 11.46 -10.73
CA PHE A 138 -19.00 11.61 -12.05
C PHE A 138 -19.64 10.67 -13.07
N THR A 139 -19.42 10.96 -14.35
CA THR A 139 -19.86 10.15 -15.48
C THR A 139 -18.67 9.61 -16.27
N ALA A 140 -18.92 8.62 -17.14
CA ALA A 140 -17.92 8.11 -18.08
C ALA A 140 -17.37 9.23 -18.99
N GLU A 141 -18.20 10.22 -19.34
CA GLU A 141 -17.81 11.37 -20.17
C GLU A 141 -16.80 12.26 -19.43
N ASP A 142 -17.02 12.52 -18.14
CA ASP A 142 -16.09 13.30 -17.32
C ASP A 142 -14.69 12.64 -17.24
N VAL A 143 -14.66 11.31 -17.07
CA VAL A 143 -13.41 10.53 -17.04
C VAL A 143 -12.71 10.58 -18.39
N ASN A 144 -13.46 10.44 -19.49
CA ASN A 144 -12.92 10.50 -20.85
C ASN A 144 -12.31 11.87 -21.18
N HIS A 145 -12.95 12.97 -20.79
CA HIS A 145 -12.39 14.31 -20.96
C HIS A 145 -11.03 14.49 -20.27
N LEU A 146 -10.86 13.92 -19.06
CA LEU A 146 -9.59 13.97 -18.37
C LEU A 146 -8.52 13.08 -19.03
N LYS A 147 -8.90 11.87 -19.48
CA LYS A 147 -8.00 10.99 -20.25
C LYS A 147 -7.49 11.67 -21.52
N GLU A 148 -8.37 12.32 -22.27
CA GLU A 148 -7.99 13.07 -23.47
C GLU A 148 -6.99 14.18 -23.15
N ARG A 149 -7.23 14.94 -22.09
CA ARG A 149 -6.32 16.01 -21.65
C ARG A 149 -4.93 15.46 -21.26
N VAL A 150 -4.87 14.33 -20.56
CA VAL A 150 -3.59 13.69 -20.21
C VAL A 150 -2.85 13.23 -21.46
N LEU A 151 -3.54 12.59 -22.41
CA LEU A 151 -2.96 12.16 -23.67
C LEU A 151 -2.44 13.36 -24.50
N GLU A 152 -3.12 14.50 -24.48
CA GLU A 152 -2.62 15.73 -25.11
C GLU A 152 -1.31 16.21 -24.49
N ILE A 153 -1.21 16.19 -23.15
CA ILE A 153 0.01 16.59 -22.43
C ILE A 153 1.15 15.63 -22.76
N GLU A 154 0.91 14.31 -22.73
CA GLU A 154 1.92 13.31 -23.08
C GLU A 154 2.39 13.49 -24.53
N ARG A 155 1.48 13.66 -25.49
CA ARG A 155 1.87 13.86 -26.90
C ARG A 155 2.71 15.12 -27.12
N LYS A 156 2.43 16.19 -26.38
CA LYS A 156 3.11 17.49 -26.57
C LYS A 156 4.44 17.55 -25.85
N PHE A 157 4.52 17.02 -24.62
CA PHE A 157 5.63 17.25 -23.71
C PHE A 157 6.45 15.99 -23.39
N MET A 158 5.98 14.77 -23.67
CA MET A 158 6.75 13.55 -23.43
C MET A 158 7.54 13.10 -24.67
N ARG A 159 8.86 12.93 -24.53
CA ARG A 159 9.75 12.35 -25.54
C ARG A 159 10.70 11.35 -24.88
N ASN A 160 10.78 10.13 -25.41
CA ASN A 160 11.65 9.06 -24.90
C ASN A 160 11.51 8.78 -23.38
N GLY A 161 10.28 8.92 -22.84
CA GLY A 161 10.01 8.71 -21.41
C GLY A 161 10.36 9.87 -20.48
N ALA A 162 10.67 11.06 -21.02
CA ALA A 162 10.94 12.27 -20.25
C ALA A 162 10.12 13.47 -20.73
N PHE A 163 9.80 14.38 -19.81
CA PHE A 163 9.16 15.66 -20.06
C PHE A 163 10.18 16.67 -20.62
N VAL A 164 9.90 17.19 -21.81
CA VAL A 164 10.72 18.15 -22.53
C VAL A 164 9.82 19.27 -23.05
N ASN A 165 10.23 20.52 -22.85
CA ASN A 165 9.54 21.65 -23.45
C ASN A 165 9.80 21.67 -24.97
N PRO A 166 8.75 21.60 -25.82
CA PRO A 166 8.91 21.58 -27.27
C PRO A 166 9.51 22.87 -27.85
N ASP A 167 9.40 23.99 -27.15
CA ASP A 167 9.88 25.31 -27.58
C ASP A 167 11.36 25.53 -27.25
N ARG A 168 11.98 24.62 -26.48
CA ARG A 168 13.41 24.66 -26.23
C ARG A 168 14.14 24.22 -27.49
N PRO A 169 15.10 25.01 -28.02
CA PRO A 169 15.89 24.57 -29.17
C PRO A 169 16.60 23.26 -28.81
N PRO A 170 16.61 22.26 -29.71
CA PRO A 170 17.39 21.05 -29.48
C PRO A 170 18.83 21.47 -29.22
N ALA A 171 19.40 21.04 -28.09
CA ALA A 171 20.82 21.24 -27.84
C ALA A 171 21.60 20.75 -29.08
N PRO A 172 22.56 21.54 -29.59
CA PRO A 172 23.23 21.22 -30.85
C PRO A 172 23.98 19.90 -30.69
N LEU A 173 23.49 18.87 -31.39
CA LEU A 173 24.03 17.51 -31.51
C LEU A 173 24.49 16.85 -30.20
N ALA A 174 23.69 15.91 -29.70
CA ALA A 174 24.19 14.91 -28.74
C ALA A 174 23.64 13.51 -29.07
N ASP A 175 24.37 12.81 -29.93
CA ASP A 175 24.47 11.33 -29.93
C ASP A 175 25.21 10.81 -28.68
N THR A 176 25.30 11.62 -27.63
CA THR A 176 25.92 11.30 -26.36
C THR A 176 24.83 11.29 -25.29
N LEU A 177 24.65 10.13 -24.65
CA LEU A 177 23.97 9.96 -23.36
C LEU A 177 24.43 11.08 -22.40
N GLY A 178 23.68 12.18 -22.27
CA GLY A 178 24.11 13.28 -21.42
C GLY A 178 23.58 14.69 -21.76
N SER A 179 22.55 14.85 -22.59
CA SER A 179 21.80 16.12 -22.57
C SER A 179 21.10 16.22 -21.22
N GLU A 180 21.44 17.23 -20.42
CA GLU A 180 20.85 17.50 -19.11
C GLU A 180 19.32 17.53 -19.22
N LEU A 181 18.68 16.47 -18.71
CA LEU A 181 17.23 16.42 -18.59
C LEU A 181 16.78 17.54 -17.65
N PRO A 182 15.69 18.27 -17.99
CA PRO A 182 15.16 19.32 -17.12
C PRO A 182 14.90 18.78 -15.71
N THR A 183 15.24 19.55 -14.68
CA THR A 183 15.06 19.12 -13.28
C THR A 183 13.57 18.90 -12.99
N GLY A 184 13.24 17.87 -12.19
CA GLY A 184 11.86 17.57 -11.79
C GLY A 184 11.17 16.43 -12.55
N GLN A 185 11.88 15.72 -13.44
CA GLN A 185 11.33 14.56 -14.18
C GLN A 185 10.67 13.52 -13.28
N ALA A 186 11.31 13.14 -12.17
CA ALA A 186 10.79 12.12 -11.27
C ALA A 186 9.44 12.50 -10.66
N ILE A 187 9.25 13.78 -10.33
CA ILE A 187 7.98 14.29 -9.82
C ILE A 187 6.91 14.28 -10.91
N MET A 188 7.23 14.77 -12.11
CA MET A 188 6.27 14.80 -13.20
C MET A 188 5.84 13.39 -13.62
N ILE A 189 6.78 12.44 -13.77
CA ILE A 189 6.51 11.05 -14.13
C ILE A 189 5.71 10.35 -13.02
N SER A 190 6.09 10.54 -11.75
CA SER A 190 5.34 9.95 -10.64
C SER A 190 3.91 10.51 -10.54
N THR A 191 3.73 11.81 -10.77
CA THR A 191 2.42 12.47 -10.82
C THR A 191 1.58 11.92 -11.97
N LEU A 192 2.15 11.80 -13.17
CA LEU A 192 1.48 11.23 -14.34
C LEU A 192 1.05 9.77 -14.10
N ASN A 193 1.93 8.95 -13.52
CA ASN A 193 1.60 7.57 -13.18
C ASN A 193 0.46 7.48 -12.15
N LYS A 194 0.39 8.39 -11.18
CA LYS A 194 -0.73 8.47 -10.24
C LYS A 194 -2.04 8.83 -10.95
N ILE A 195 -1.99 9.79 -11.89
CA ILE A 195 -3.15 10.17 -12.69
C ILE A 195 -3.66 8.97 -13.50
N HIS A 196 -2.78 8.26 -14.22
CA HIS A 196 -3.17 7.09 -15.01
C HIS A 196 -3.80 5.99 -14.16
N ARG A 197 -3.26 5.72 -12.97
CA ARG A 197 -3.85 4.75 -12.03
C ARG A 197 -5.25 5.18 -11.58
N LEU A 198 -5.44 6.44 -11.20
CA LEU A 198 -6.74 6.95 -10.77
C LEU A 198 -7.74 6.99 -11.91
N LEU A 199 -7.35 7.43 -13.11
CA LEU A 199 -8.22 7.41 -14.28
C LEU A 199 -8.64 5.97 -14.65
N GLY A 200 -7.73 5.00 -14.56
CA GLY A 200 -8.07 3.60 -14.75
C GLY A 200 -9.04 3.07 -13.67
N HIS A 201 -8.87 3.50 -12.42
CA HIS A 201 -9.82 3.17 -11.35
C HIS A 201 -11.21 3.76 -11.60
N LEU A 202 -11.30 5.05 -11.92
CA LEU A 202 -12.54 5.75 -12.21
C LEU A 202 -13.25 5.17 -13.44
N ASP A 203 -12.50 4.82 -14.47
CA ASP A 203 -13.05 4.19 -15.68
C ASP A 203 -13.72 2.85 -15.38
N ASN A 204 -13.09 2.02 -14.55
CA ASN A 204 -13.66 0.75 -14.10
C ASN A 204 -14.94 0.95 -13.29
N LEU A 205 -15.10 2.07 -12.56
CA LEU A 205 -16.33 2.39 -11.82
C LEU A 205 -17.48 2.80 -12.75
N THR A 206 -17.17 3.32 -13.94
CA THR A 206 -18.16 3.76 -14.94
C THR A 206 -18.43 2.73 -16.02
N GLU A 207 -17.87 1.53 -15.91
CA GLU A 207 -18.09 0.45 -16.89
C GLU A 207 -19.56 0.02 -16.90
N ASP A 208 -20.18 -0.03 -18.08
CA ASP A 208 -21.55 -0.51 -18.23
C ASP A 208 -21.65 -1.98 -17.82
N ILE A 209 -22.51 -2.26 -16.84
CA ILE A 209 -22.71 -3.62 -16.33
C ILE A 209 -23.68 -4.39 -17.21
N ASP A 210 -23.27 -5.56 -17.67
CA ASP A 210 -24.15 -6.45 -18.42
C ASP A 210 -25.44 -6.76 -17.62
N PRO A 211 -26.63 -6.70 -18.24
CA PRO A 211 -27.89 -7.00 -17.56
C PRO A 211 -27.93 -8.36 -16.84
N GLN A 212 -27.17 -9.35 -17.32
CA GLN A 212 -27.07 -10.66 -16.69
C GLN A 212 -26.30 -10.63 -15.36
N LEU A 213 -25.40 -9.65 -15.18
CA LEU A 213 -24.62 -9.47 -13.96
C LEU A 213 -25.29 -8.52 -12.95
N MET A 214 -26.35 -7.83 -13.34
CA MET A 214 -27.06 -6.88 -12.45
C MET A 214 -27.58 -7.54 -11.17
N ALA A 215 -27.97 -8.81 -11.22
CA ALA A 215 -28.39 -9.54 -10.02
C ALA A 215 -27.24 -9.65 -8.98
N ILE A 216 -26.00 -9.83 -9.43
CA ILE A 216 -24.81 -9.88 -8.57
C ILE A 216 -24.50 -8.47 -8.05
N HIS A 217 -24.53 -7.48 -8.94
CA HIS A 217 -24.34 -6.07 -8.58
C HIS A 217 -25.31 -5.64 -7.47
N ASP A 218 -26.61 -5.84 -7.66
CA ASP A 218 -27.64 -5.40 -6.73
C ASP A 218 -27.52 -6.10 -5.37
N ARG A 219 -27.08 -7.36 -5.39
CA ARG A 219 -26.78 -8.11 -4.16
C ARG A 219 -25.60 -7.50 -3.41
N LEU A 220 -24.47 -7.29 -4.08
CA LEU A 220 -23.29 -6.66 -3.48
C LEU A 220 -23.60 -5.24 -2.99
N ALA A 221 -24.37 -4.45 -3.74
CA ALA A 221 -24.79 -3.11 -3.33
C ALA A 221 -25.69 -3.14 -2.08
N THR A 222 -26.58 -4.12 -1.98
CA THR A 222 -27.42 -4.34 -0.80
C THR A 222 -26.59 -4.70 0.42
N ILE A 223 -25.62 -5.63 0.27
CA ILE A 223 -24.68 -5.99 1.34
C ILE A 223 -23.88 -4.75 1.76
N SER A 224 -23.32 -3.99 0.82
CA SER A 224 -22.53 -2.78 1.10
C SER A 224 -23.33 -1.77 1.93
N LYS A 225 -24.60 -1.53 1.57
CA LYS A 225 -25.49 -0.63 2.32
C LYS A 225 -25.74 -1.15 3.74
N HIS A 226 -25.94 -2.44 3.90
CA HIS A 226 -26.14 -3.05 5.22
C HIS A 226 -24.87 -2.95 6.09
N LEU A 227 -23.70 -3.23 5.51
CA LEU A 227 -22.41 -3.07 6.19
C LEU A 227 -22.13 -1.62 6.58
N SER A 228 -22.45 -0.65 5.71
CA SER A 228 -22.34 0.78 6.04
C SER A 228 -23.23 1.17 7.22
N HIS A 229 -24.45 0.62 7.29
CA HIS A 229 -25.34 0.83 8.44
C HIS A 229 -24.74 0.22 9.72
N LEU A 230 -24.29 -1.04 9.67
CA LEU A 230 -23.67 -1.73 10.80
C LEU A 230 -22.39 -1.02 11.29
N ALA A 231 -21.55 -0.55 10.37
CA ALA A 231 -20.30 0.14 10.71
C ALA A 231 -20.52 1.46 11.46
N ALA A 232 -21.68 2.09 11.29
CA ALA A 232 -22.06 3.35 11.93
C ALA A 232 -22.69 3.17 13.33
N HIS A 233 -23.13 1.95 13.67
CA HIS A 233 -23.76 1.67 14.97
C HIS A 233 -22.77 0.97 15.92
N GLU A 234 -22.62 1.52 17.13
CA GLU A 234 -21.76 0.93 18.18
C GLU A 234 -22.28 -0.43 18.68
N ASP A 235 -23.58 -0.70 18.54
CA ASP A 235 -24.24 -1.94 18.98
C ASP A 235 -24.05 -3.13 18.02
N CYS A 236 -23.28 -2.97 16.94
CA CYS A 236 -23.01 -4.05 16.00
C CYS A 236 -22.39 -5.26 16.70
N THR A 237 -22.87 -6.47 16.40
CA THR A 237 -22.33 -7.72 16.93
C THR A 237 -21.78 -8.64 15.84
N LEU A 238 -20.98 -9.63 16.22
CA LEU A 238 -20.52 -10.68 15.30
C LEU A 238 -21.69 -11.45 14.65
N SER A 239 -22.81 -11.60 15.34
CA SER A 239 -23.98 -12.30 14.79
C SER A 239 -24.64 -11.52 13.65
N ASP A 240 -24.46 -10.20 13.60
CA ASP A 240 -25.04 -9.35 12.57
C ASP A 240 -24.24 -9.42 11.27
N ILE A 241 -22.91 -9.61 11.36
CA ILE A 241 -22.01 -9.62 10.20
C ILE A 241 -21.75 -11.00 9.60
N THR A 242 -21.71 -12.05 10.41
CA THR A 242 -21.49 -13.43 9.94
C THR A 242 -22.38 -13.88 8.77
N PRO A 243 -23.70 -13.55 8.71
CA PRO A 243 -24.49 -13.90 7.52
C PRO A 243 -24.07 -13.13 6.26
N LEU A 244 -23.62 -11.87 6.42
CA LEU A 244 -23.15 -11.05 5.30
C LEU A 244 -21.79 -11.52 4.79
N GLU A 245 -20.88 -11.90 5.69
CA GLU A 245 -19.59 -12.51 5.33
C GLU A 245 -19.79 -13.79 4.50
N HIS A 246 -20.63 -14.71 5.00
CA HIS A 246 -20.92 -15.96 4.28
C HIS A 246 -21.52 -15.70 2.89
N GLU A 247 -22.38 -14.69 2.78
CA GLU A 247 -22.96 -14.30 1.50
C GLU A 247 -21.92 -13.79 0.50
N VAL A 248 -20.97 -12.97 0.96
CA VAL A 248 -19.84 -12.49 0.15
C VAL A 248 -18.96 -13.66 -0.29
N GLN A 249 -18.69 -14.62 0.61
CA GLN A 249 -17.93 -15.83 0.28
C GLN A 249 -18.63 -16.70 -0.76
N MET A 250 -19.97 -16.82 -0.69
CA MET A 250 -20.75 -17.54 -1.71
C MET A 250 -20.68 -16.87 -3.08
N ILE A 251 -20.67 -15.53 -3.13
CA ILE A 251 -20.48 -14.78 -4.37
C ILE A 251 -19.06 -15.01 -4.92
N ASP A 252 -18.04 -14.98 -4.06
CA ASP A 252 -16.66 -15.22 -4.47
C ASP A 252 -16.44 -16.65 -4.99
N ALA A 253 -17.02 -17.65 -4.33
CA ALA A 253 -17.00 -19.05 -4.76
C ALA A 253 -17.66 -19.30 -6.12
N GLY A 254 -18.55 -18.40 -6.54
CA GLY A 254 -19.18 -18.44 -7.87
C GLY A 254 -18.30 -17.89 -8.99
N ARG A 255 -17.14 -17.30 -8.70
CA ARG A 255 -16.24 -16.72 -9.70
C ARG A 255 -15.37 -17.79 -10.36
N VAL A 256 -15.08 -17.59 -11.64
CA VAL A 256 -14.20 -18.46 -12.43
C VAL A 256 -13.07 -17.61 -12.97
N ASP A 257 -11.81 -18.02 -12.72
CA ASP A 257 -10.60 -17.26 -13.09
C ASP A 257 -10.65 -15.77 -12.67
N GLY A 258 -11.28 -15.50 -11.53
CA GLY A 258 -11.46 -14.16 -10.97
C GLY A 258 -12.53 -13.30 -11.67
N ALA A 259 -13.28 -13.84 -12.62
CA ALA A 259 -14.42 -13.17 -13.27
C ALA A 259 -15.77 -13.64 -12.69
N PHE A 260 -16.74 -12.73 -12.65
CA PHE A 260 -18.13 -13.03 -12.32
C PHE A 260 -18.82 -13.67 -13.51
N VAL A 261 -19.42 -14.83 -13.30
CA VAL A 261 -20.08 -15.62 -14.34
C VAL A 261 -21.52 -15.93 -13.96
N VAL A 262 -22.38 -16.05 -14.96
CA VAL A 262 -23.78 -16.42 -14.79
C VAL A 262 -24.00 -17.88 -15.21
N PRO A 263 -24.88 -18.65 -14.53
CA PRO A 263 -25.17 -20.02 -14.92
C PRO A 263 -25.57 -20.14 -16.40
N GLY A 264 -24.85 -20.96 -17.16
CA GLY A 264 -25.09 -21.17 -18.59
C GLY A 264 -24.28 -20.30 -19.55
N GLN A 265 -23.42 -19.41 -19.03
CA GLN A 265 -22.47 -18.64 -19.83
C GLN A 265 -21.34 -19.52 -20.40
N PRO A 266 -20.95 -19.35 -21.67
CA PRO A 266 -19.83 -20.08 -22.27
C PRO A 266 -18.49 -19.67 -21.62
N ALA A 267 -17.64 -20.65 -21.32
CA ALA A 267 -16.42 -20.48 -20.52
C ALA A 267 -15.41 -19.43 -21.02
N ASN A 268 -15.42 -19.10 -22.32
CA ASN A 268 -14.50 -18.12 -22.91
C ASN A 268 -15.11 -16.73 -23.12
N MET A 269 -16.33 -16.49 -22.64
CA MET A 269 -16.98 -15.19 -22.77
C MET A 269 -16.81 -14.42 -21.46
N VAL A 270 -16.28 -13.21 -21.52
CA VAL A 270 -16.24 -12.27 -20.40
C VAL A 270 -17.27 -11.18 -20.69
N LEU A 271 -18.28 -11.09 -19.83
CA LEU A 271 -19.32 -10.06 -19.94
C LEU A 271 -18.76 -8.69 -19.53
N PRO A 272 -19.26 -7.57 -20.10
CA PRO A 272 -18.86 -6.22 -19.68
C PRO A 272 -19.34 -5.90 -18.25
N GLY A 273 -18.64 -4.98 -17.58
CA GLY A 273 -18.93 -4.56 -16.20
C GLY A 273 -18.16 -5.31 -15.11
N GLN A 274 -17.15 -6.09 -15.51
CA GLN A 274 -16.35 -6.89 -14.57
C GLN A 274 -15.47 -6.00 -13.69
N GLY A 275 -14.96 -4.88 -14.20
CA GLY A 275 -14.20 -3.91 -13.43
C GLY A 275 -15.05 -3.31 -12.33
N ALA A 276 -16.26 -2.84 -12.68
CA ALA A 276 -17.21 -2.26 -11.75
C ALA A 276 -17.56 -3.25 -10.62
N LEU A 277 -17.88 -4.50 -10.98
CA LEU A 277 -18.20 -5.55 -9.99
C LEU A 277 -17.01 -5.94 -9.12
N LYS A 278 -15.80 -6.04 -9.68
CA LYS A 278 -14.59 -6.34 -8.92
C LYS A 278 -14.30 -5.25 -7.90
N ASN A 279 -14.46 -3.99 -8.28
CA ASN A 279 -14.30 -2.86 -7.37
C ASN A 279 -15.35 -2.89 -6.26
N LEU A 280 -16.63 -3.11 -6.61
CA LEU A 280 -17.69 -3.21 -5.62
C LEU A 280 -17.48 -4.40 -4.67
N PHE A 281 -17.07 -5.56 -5.19
CA PHE A 281 -16.75 -6.74 -4.38
C PHE A 281 -15.56 -6.50 -3.46
N HIS A 282 -14.49 -5.86 -3.94
CA HIS A 282 -13.34 -5.50 -3.12
C HIS A 282 -13.76 -4.57 -1.98
N LYS A 283 -14.54 -3.53 -2.30
CA LYS A 283 -15.09 -2.60 -1.31
C LYS A 283 -15.94 -3.33 -0.26
N VAL A 284 -16.83 -4.22 -0.66
CA VAL A 284 -17.67 -5.00 0.25
C VAL A 284 -16.82 -5.91 1.13
N SER A 285 -15.86 -6.63 0.55
CA SER A 285 -14.94 -7.51 1.28
C SER A 285 -14.10 -6.73 2.30
N GLU A 286 -13.63 -5.55 1.93
CA GLU A 286 -12.91 -4.63 2.81
C GLU A 286 -13.83 -4.15 3.95
N GLN A 287 -15.08 -3.77 3.65
CA GLN A 287 -16.06 -3.41 4.68
C GLN A 287 -16.31 -4.55 5.67
N VAL A 288 -16.45 -5.79 5.19
CA VAL A 288 -16.61 -6.97 6.05
C VAL A 288 -15.40 -7.12 6.97
N TYR A 289 -14.20 -7.13 6.38
CA TYR A 289 -12.94 -7.27 7.13
C TYR A 289 -12.80 -6.18 8.19
N ASN A 290 -13.03 -4.91 7.83
CA ASN A 290 -12.89 -3.75 8.72
C ASN A 290 -13.88 -3.75 9.90
N ILE A 291 -15.01 -4.42 9.78
CA ILE A 291 -15.97 -4.58 10.88
C ILE A 291 -15.62 -5.82 11.70
N MET A 292 -15.34 -6.96 11.05
CA MET A 292 -15.00 -8.21 11.74
C MET A 292 -13.77 -8.08 12.64
N ILE A 293 -12.75 -7.37 12.16
CA ILE A 293 -11.50 -7.18 12.89
C ILE A 293 -11.68 -6.44 14.23
N ARG A 294 -12.77 -5.68 14.39
CA ARG A 294 -13.10 -5.01 15.66
C ARG A 294 -13.46 -5.98 16.78
N PHE A 295 -13.90 -7.18 16.41
CA PHE A 295 -14.38 -8.20 17.34
C PHE A 295 -13.33 -9.28 17.63
N GLU A 296 -12.17 -9.21 16.98
CA GLU A 296 -11.11 -10.17 17.24
C GLU A 296 -10.56 -9.93 18.65
N PRO A 297 -10.50 -10.98 19.51
CA PRO A 297 -9.93 -10.83 20.84
C PRO A 297 -8.44 -10.48 20.71
N ILE A 298 -7.95 -9.63 21.61
CA ILE A 298 -6.53 -9.25 21.65
C ILE A 298 -5.93 -9.86 22.91
N ASP A 299 -4.88 -10.67 22.70
CA ASP A 299 -4.14 -11.25 23.82
C ASP A 299 -3.43 -10.17 24.64
N LYS A 300 -3.27 -10.42 25.94
CA LYS A 300 -2.84 -9.39 26.92
C LYS A 300 -1.46 -8.84 26.60
N GLU A 301 -0.61 -9.68 26.04
CA GLU A 301 0.75 -9.39 25.62
C GLU A 301 0.80 -8.33 24.50
N LEU A 302 -0.23 -8.28 23.65
CA LEU A 302 -0.34 -7.35 22.51
C LEU A 302 -1.00 -6.01 22.85
N LEU A 303 -1.66 -5.90 24.01
CA LEU A 303 -2.37 -4.68 24.43
C LEU A 303 -1.51 -3.41 24.38
N PRO A 304 -0.23 -3.40 24.81
CA PRO A 304 0.58 -2.17 24.77
C PRO A 304 0.79 -1.65 23.34
N ILE A 305 0.96 -2.56 22.37
CA ILE A 305 1.14 -2.22 20.95
C ILE A 305 -0.19 -1.73 20.37
N TYR A 306 -1.29 -2.44 20.69
CA TYR A 306 -2.64 -2.06 20.29
C TYR A 306 -3.02 -0.65 20.77
N GLU A 307 -2.82 -0.36 22.05
CA GLU A 307 -3.13 0.95 22.64
C GLU A 307 -2.30 2.07 21.99
N SER A 308 -1.03 1.79 21.68
CA SER A 308 -0.15 2.73 20.98
C SER A 308 -0.62 3.02 19.55
N LEU A 309 -0.97 1.99 18.79
CA LEU A 309 -1.52 2.13 17.43
C LEU A 309 -2.87 2.83 17.43
N ARG A 310 -3.75 2.49 18.38
CA ARG A 310 -5.08 3.11 18.51
C ARG A 310 -4.99 4.57 18.89
N SER A 311 -4.08 4.94 19.80
CA SER A 311 -3.79 6.33 20.14
C SER A 311 -3.29 7.08 18.91
N LEU A 312 -2.31 6.53 18.18
CA LEU A 312 -1.77 7.13 16.97
C LEU A 312 -2.86 7.32 15.90
N MET A 313 -3.71 6.31 15.68
CA MET A 313 -4.82 6.38 14.74
C MET A 313 -5.81 7.48 15.12
N THR A 314 -6.15 7.61 16.41
CA THR A 314 -7.07 8.64 16.91
C THR A 314 -6.51 10.04 16.69
N ASP A 315 -5.22 10.23 16.98
CA ASP A 315 -4.52 11.48 16.72
C ASP A 315 -4.56 11.82 15.22
N LEU A 316 -4.20 10.87 14.35
CA LEU A 316 -4.18 11.04 12.89
C LEU A 316 -5.57 11.33 12.31
N MET A 317 -6.61 10.64 12.78
CA MET A 317 -7.98 10.90 12.34
C MET A 317 -8.43 12.30 12.72
N THR A 318 -8.17 12.72 13.96
CA THR A 318 -8.48 14.08 14.44
C THR A 318 -7.81 15.14 13.57
N GLN A 319 -6.54 14.92 13.21
CA GLN A 319 -5.83 15.83 12.32
C GLN A 319 -6.36 15.78 10.89
N SER A 320 -6.75 14.60 10.39
CA SER A 320 -7.31 14.44 9.05
C SER A 320 -8.69 15.10 8.88
N GLU A 321 -9.48 15.17 9.95
CA GLU A 321 -10.77 15.86 9.97
C GLU A 321 -10.61 17.38 10.14
N SER A 322 -9.53 17.81 10.80
CA SER A 322 -9.20 19.21 10.90
C SER A 322 -8.79 19.77 9.53
N SER A 323 -9.36 20.91 9.12
CA SER A 323 -8.94 21.61 7.88
C SER A 323 -7.57 22.29 8.01
N LEU A 324 -6.85 22.07 9.11
CA LEU A 324 -5.56 22.70 9.38
C LEU A 324 -4.44 21.91 8.68
N VAL A 325 -3.63 22.60 7.89
CA VAL A 325 -2.45 22.00 7.27
C VAL A 325 -1.42 21.74 8.36
N LEU A 326 -1.08 20.48 8.59
CA LEU A 326 -0.04 20.09 9.54
C LEU A 326 1.32 20.66 9.14
N ASN A 327 2.14 21.03 10.13
CA ASN A 327 3.52 21.41 9.89
C ASN A 327 4.37 20.16 9.60
N ASP A 328 5.49 20.35 8.93
CA ASP A 328 6.40 19.25 8.59
C ASP A 328 6.92 18.50 9.81
N SER A 329 7.14 19.22 10.91
CA SER A 329 7.59 18.63 12.17
C SER A 329 6.55 17.71 12.80
N ASP A 330 5.26 18.03 12.62
CA ASP A 330 4.16 17.25 13.21
C ASP A 330 3.99 15.94 12.42
N VAL A 331 4.07 16.01 11.10
CA VAL A 331 4.09 14.84 10.21
C VAL A 331 5.28 13.92 10.51
N ASP A 332 6.47 14.50 10.67
CA ASP A 332 7.67 13.73 11.01
C ASP A 332 7.51 13.01 12.35
N THR A 333 6.87 13.64 13.34
CA THR A 333 6.58 13.02 14.64
C THR A 333 5.66 11.79 14.50
N TYR A 334 4.64 11.85 13.64
CA TYR A 334 3.78 10.70 13.37
C TYR A 334 4.51 9.57 12.63
N LEU A 335 5.37 9.91 11.66
CA LEU A 335 6.20 8.95 10.94
C LEU A 335 7.19 8.23 11.87
N ASP A 336 7.77 8.94 12.84
CA ASP A 336 8.69 8.36 13.82
C ASP A 336 7.94 7.45 14.79
N ARG A 337 6.80 7.90 15.36
CA ARG A 337 5.96 7.07 16.23
C ARG A 337 5.51 5.77 15.56
N LEU A 338 5.04 5.85 14.30
CA LEU A 338 4.60 4.67 13.56
C LEU A 338 5.74 3.66 13.36
N PHE A 339 6.94 4.16 13.06
CA PHE A 339 8.10 3.29 12.91
C PHE A 339 8.54 2.65 14.23
N ASP A 340 8.53 3.40 15.33
CA ASP A 340 8.91 2.87 16.64
C ASP A 340 7.99 1.72 17.04
N ILE A 341 6.69 1.82 16.72
CA ILE A 341 5.73 0.72 16.87
C ILE A 341 6.11 -0.45 15.95
N GLY A 342 6.46 -0.17 14.69
CA GLY A 342 6.93 -1.18 13.73
C GLY A 342 8.23 -1.89 14.14
N LEU A 343 9.03 -1.35 15.06
CA LEU A 343 10.21 -2.05 15.59
C LEU A 343 9.84 -3.31 16.39
N ALA A 344 8.66 -3.32 17.01
CA ALA A 344 8.12 -4.49 17.70
C ALA A 344 7.69 -5.60 16.73
N LYS A 345 7.66 -5.33 15.42
CA LYS A 345 7.33 -6.32 14.40
C LYS A 345 8.56 -7.18 14.06
N ASP A 346 8.38 -8.49 14.04
CA ASP A 346 9.33 -9.45 13.49
C ASP A 346 8.66 -10.21 12.34
N GLY A 347 9.07 -9.93 11.10
CA GLY A 347 8.33 -10.37 9.92
C GLY A 347 6.92 -9.75 9.89
N ASP A 348 5.89 -10.59 9.74
CA ASP A 348 4.48 -10.17 9.75
C ASP A 348 3.81 -10.18 11.14
N VAL A 349 4.57 -10.50 12.19
CA VAL A 349 4.03 -10.73 13.53
C VAL A 349 4.55 -9.67 14.49
N PHE A 350 3.67 -9.10 15.31
CA PHE A 350 4.07 -8.22 16.41
C PHE A 350 4.56 -9.05 17.59
N VAL A 351 5.80 -8.81 17.99
CA VAL A 351 6.48 -9.46 19.12
C VAL A 351 6.83 -8.43 20.18
N PRO A 352 6.03 -8.35 21.26
CA PRO A 352 6.37 -7.54 22.41
C PRO A 352 7.71 -7.96 23.03
N THR A 353 8.42 -7.01 23.62
CA THR A 353 9.73 -7.25 24.24
C THR A 353 9.69 -8.40 25.25
N GLY A 354 10.53 -9.42 25.01
CA GLY A 354 10.64 -10.60 25.88
C GLY A 354 9.72 -11.77 25.53
N GLN A 355 8.89 -11.63 24.50
CA GLN A 355 8.08 -12.72 23.95
C GLN A 355 8.79 -13.44 22.80
N LYS A 356 8.36 -14.67 22.52
CA LYS A 356 8.89 -15.47 21.40
C LYS A 356 7.98 -15.36 20.19
N GLN A 357 8.59 -15.26 19.01
CA GLN A 357 7.89 -15.21 17.71
C GLN A 357 6.86 -16.35 17.56
N GLU A 358 7.24 -17.59 17.85
CA GLU A 358 6.37 -18.78 17.70
C GLU A 358 5.11 -18.75 18.58
N GLU A 359 5.18 -18.08 19.74
CA GLU A 359 4.05 -17.93 20.66
C GLU A 359 3.15 -16.80 20.17
N MET A 360 3.75 -15.71 19.67
CA MET A 360 3.03 -14.54 19.17
C MET A 360 2.37 -14.73 17.80
N GLU A 361 2.89 -15.63 16.96
CA GLU A 361 2.29 -15.97 15.66
C GLU A 361 0.88 -16.58 15.82
N LYS A 362 0.62 -17.22 16.97
CA LYS A 362 -0.68 -17.80 17.31
C LYS A 362 -1.53 -16.92 18.21
N ALA A 363 -1.00 -15.78 18.63
CA ALA A 363 -1.70 -14.87 19.51
C ALA A 363 -2.88 -14.21 18.78
N HIS A 364 -4.01 -14.09 19.46
CA HIS A 364 -5.18 -13.40 18.92
C HIS A 364 -4.94 -11.89 18.88
N GLY A 365 -5.34 -11.24 17.78
CA GLY A 365 -5.20 -9.79 17.61
C GLY A 365 -4.04 -9.32 16.73
N GLN A 366 -3.22 -10.23 16.20
CA GLN A 366 -2.12 -9.88 15.27
C GLN A 366 -2.62 -9.17 14.00
N SER A 367 -3.68 -9.71 13.39
CA SER A 367 -4.42 -9.10 12.28
C SER A 367 -4.90 -7.69 12.62
N VAL A 368 -5.46 -7.48 13.82
CA VAL A 368 -5.94 -6.18 14.31
C VAL A 368 -4.81 -5.17 14.34
N LEU A 369 -3.65 -5.55 14.87
CA LEU A 369 -2.47 -4.69 14.89
C LEU A 369 -1.98 -4.36 13.48
N GLN A 370 -1.95 -5.36 12.58
CA GLN A 370 -1.54 -5.17 11.19
C GLN A 370 -2.45 -4.17 10.48
N TYR A 371 -3.77 -4.35 10.60
CA TYR A 371 -4.75 -3.43 10.05
C TYR A 371 -4.60 -2.01 10.61
N LEU A 372 -4.45 -1.87 11.93
CA LEU A 372 -4.26 -0.55 12.55
C LEU A 372 -2.98 0.14 12.03
N MET A 373 -1.91 -0.62 11.83
CA MET A 373 -0.65 -0.12 11.29
C MET A 373 -0.82 0.36 9.83
N GLU A 374 -1.42 -0.46 8.96
CA GLU A 374 -1.72 -0.11 7.57
C GLU A 374 -2.67 1.10 7.45
N ARG A 375 -3.66 1.17 8.35
CA ARG A 375 -4.58 2.31 8.41
C ARG A 375 -3.87 3.58 8.82
N CYS A 376 -2.96 3.53 9.79
CA CYS A 376 -2.12 4.67 10.17
C CYS A 376 -1.21 5.11 9.01
N GLN A 377 -0.59 4.18 8.28
CA GLN A 377 0.20 4.48 7.08
C GLN A 377 -0.63 5.22 6.03
N SER A 378 -1.84 4.71 5.76
CA SER A 378 -2.76 5.30 4.79
C SER A 378 -3.19 6.71 5.19
N LEU A 379 -3.54 6.94 6.46
CA LEU A 379 -3.89 8.26 6.98
C LEU A 379 -2.73 9.25 6.90
N ILE A 380 -1.51 8.82 7.22
CA ILE A 380 -0.31 9.66 7.06
C ILE A 380 -0.11 10.02 5.59
N HIS A 381 -0.25 9.06 4.67
CA HIS A 381 -0.13 9.32 3.24
C HIS A 381 -1.21 10.29 2.73
N GLU A 382 -2.44 10.19 3.23
CA GLU A 382 -3.53 11.12 2.91
C GLU A 382 -3.22 12.55 3.38
N ILE A 383 -2.77 12.70 4.63
CA ILE A 383 -2.32 13.98 5.20
C ILE A 383 -1.17 14.58 4.37
N LEU A 384 -0.22 13.74 3.96
CA LEU A 384 0.90 14.13 3.10
C LEU A 384 0.43 14.63 1.73
N CYS A 385 -0.50 13.93 1.09
CA CYS A 385 -1.06 14.35 -0.19
C CYS A 385 -1.80 15.68 -0.09
N ARG A 386 -2.59 15.88 0.99
CA ARG A 386 -3.30 17.15 1.23
C ARG A 386 -2.33 18.30 1.46
N SER A 387 -1.34 18.12 2.34
CA SER A 387 -0.35 19.16 2.64
C SER A 387 0.52 19.54 1.43
N ALA A 388 0.85 18.58 0.56
CA ALA A 388 1.53 18.86 -0.70
C ALA A 388 0.63 19.68 -1.67
N GLY A 389 -0.68 19.42 -1.67
CA GLY A 389 -1.65 20.17 -2.47
C GLY A 389 -1.95 21.60 -1.97
N THR A 390 -1.68 21.90 -0.70
CA THR A 390 -1.90 23.25 -0.11
C THR A 390 -0.62 24.10 -0.01
N ARG A 391 0.56 23.49 -0.13
CA ARG A 391 1.87 24.19 -0.08
C ARG A 391 2.51 24.40 -1.46
N MET A 392 1.82 23.99 -2.52
CA MET A 392 2.09 24.38 -3.90
C MET A 392 1.05 25.41 -4.33
#